data_AF-A0A376W410-F1
#
_entry.id   AF-A0A376W410-F1
#
_cell.length_a   1.000
_cell.length_b   1.000
_cell.length_c   1.000
_cell.angle_alpha   90.00
_cell.angle_beta   90.00
_cell.angle_gamma   90.00
#
_symmetry.space_group_name_H-M   'P 1'
#
loop_
_entity.id
_entity.type
_entity.pdbx_description
1 polymer ?
#
loop_
_entity_poly.entity_id
_entity_poly.type
_entity_poly.pdbx_seq_one_letter_code
_entity_poly.pdbx_strand_id
1 'polypeptide(L)'
;MRKIVAMAVICLTAASGLTSAYAAQPADDEAGLRIRLKNELRRADKPSAGTGRDIYAWVQGGLLDFNSGYYSNIIGVEGGAYYVYKLGARADMSTRWYLDGDKSFGFALGAVKIKPSENSLLKLGRFGTDYSYGSLPYRIPLMAGSSQRTLPTVSEGALGYWALTPNIDLWGMWRSRVFLWTDSTTGIRDEGVYNSQTGKYDKHRARSFLAASWHDDTSRYSLGHRYRKMFPIRYKVFSRKAYRLTRIIR
;
A
#
# COMPACT_ATOMS: atom_id res chain seq x y z
N MET A 1 29.73 -19.61 46.01
CA MET A 1 29.38 -19.06 44.68
C MET A 1 28.12 -19.74 44.15
N ARG A 2 26.96 -19.10 44.34
CA ARG A 2 25.69 -19.47 43.68
C ARG A 2 25.01 -18.15 43.35
N LYS A 3 24.99 -17.79 42.06
CA LYS A 3 24.46 -16.52 41.56
C LYS A 3 22.93 -16.59 41.62
N ILE A 4 22.34 -15.68 42.39
CA ILE A 4 20.92 -15.35 42.34
C ILE A 4 20.71 -14.56 41.04
N VAL A 5 19.90 -15.10 40.12
CA VAL A 5 19.48 -14.36 38.92
C VAL A 5 18.21 -13.60 39.29
N ALA A 6 18.36 -12.30 39.52
CA ALA A 6 17.23 -11.39 39.65
C ALA A 6 16.65 -11.12 38.24
N MET A 7 15.43 -11.60 37.97
CA MET A 7 14.64 -11.17 36.83
C MET A 7 14.14 -9.74 37.08
N ALA A 8 14.69 -8.77 36.37
CA ALA A 8 14.11 -7.43 36.30
C ALA A 8 12.90 -7.47 35.34
N VAL A 9 11.69 -7.41 35.91
CA VAL A 9 10.46 -7.17 35.16
C VAL A 9 10.36 -5.66 34.94
N ILE A 10 10.54 -5.21 33.70
CA ILE A 10 10.29 -3.82 33.30
C ILE A 10 8.80 -3.70 32.98
N CYS A 11 8.02 -3.20 33.94
CA CYS A 11 6.67 -2.75 33.68
C CYS A 11 6.74 -1.39 32.96
N LEU A 12 6.55 -1.35 31.65
CA LEU A 12 6.28 -0.11 30.93
C LEU A 12 4.86 0.35 31.27
N THR A 13 4.74 1.25 32.24
CA THR A 13 3.56 2.08 32.43
C THR A 13 3.54 3.16 31.36
N ALA A 14 2.89 2.90 30.23
CA ALA A 14 2.54 3.94 29.27
C ALA A 14 1.27 4.65 29.76
N ALA A 15 1.44 5.84 30.33
CA ALA A 15 0.33 6.75 30.58
C ALA A 15 -0.25 7.19 29.24
N SER A 16 -1.40 6.64 28.85
CA SER A 16 -2.17 7.09 27.69
C SER A 16 -2.89 8.39 28.04
N GLY A 17 -2.17 9.50 27.90
CA GLY A 17 -2.78 10.82 27.80
C GLY A 17 -3.62 10.90 26.53
N LEU A 18 -4.86 11.37 26.69
CA LEU A 18 -5.85 11.58 25.63
C LEU A 18 -5.30 12.52 24.55
N THR A 19 -5.02 11.99 23.36
CA THR A 19 -4.91 12.80 22.14
C THR A 19 -5.97 12.32 21.15
N SER A 20 -6.77 13.28 20.69
CA SER A 20 -7.89 13.13 19.77
C SER A 20 -7.57 12.23 18.58
N ALA A 21 -8.51 11.31 18.29
CA ALA A 21 -8.48 10.37 17.19
C ALA A 21 -8.67 11.08 15.83
N TYR A 22 -7.59 11.62 15.27
CA TYR A 22 -7.43 11.67 13.82
C TYR A 22 -6.92 10.32 13.37
N ALA A 23 -7.54 9.74 12.34
CA ALA A 23 -7.21 8.41 11.82
C ALA A 23 -5.69 8.27 11.59
N ALA A 24 -5.01 7.63 12.55
CA ALA A 24 -3.57 7.48 12.53
C ALA A 24 -3.18 6.68 11.28
N GLN A 25 -2.53 7.35 10.34
CA GLN A 25 -1.56 6.70 9.46
C GLN A 25 -0.63 5.82 10.33
N PRO A 26 0.07 4.82 9.79
CA PRO A 26 1.42 4.59 10.29
C PRO A 26 2.10 5.96 10.21
N ALA A 27 2.25 6.63 11.35
CA ALA A 27 2.58 8.03 11.41
C ALA A 27 3.84 8.25 10.58
N ASP A 28 3.71 8.93 9.43
CA ASP A 28 4.87 9.26 8.61
C ASP A 28 5.86 10.10 9.44
N ASP A 29 5.41 10.71 10.53
CA ASP A 29 6.20 11.48 11.48
C ASP A 29 6.96 10.64 12.53
N GLU A 30 6.58 9.37 12.78
CA GLU A 30 7.17 8.55 13.82
C GLU A 30 8.22 7.56 13.28
N ALA A 31 9.36 7.49 13.96
CA ALA A 31 10.33 6.43 13.70
C ALA A 31 9.75 5.07 14.11
N GLY A 32 9.79 4.09 13.22
CA GLY A 32 9.20 2.79 13.48
C GLY A 32 9.78 1.68 12.61
N LEU A 33 9.88 0.50 13.20
CA LEU A 33 10.13 -0.75 12.49
C LEU A 33 8.90 -1.65 12.68
N ARG A 34 8.33 -2.11 11.57
CA ARG A 34 7.17 -2.99 11.58
C ARG A 34 7.49 -4.27 10.84
N ILE A 35 7.20 -5.39 11.49
CA ILE A 35 7.27 -6.72 10.89
C ILE A 35 5.85 -7.24 10.75
N ARG A 36 5.52 -7.73 9.55
CA ARG A 36 4.23 -8.39 9.28
C ARG A 36 4.50 -9.75 8.67
N LEU A 37 3.92 -10.78 9.30
CA LEU A 37 3.88 -12.12 8.76
C LEU A 37 2.47 -12.37 8.26
N LYS A 38 2.33 -12.81 7.01
CA LYS A 38 1.03 -13.05 6.38
C LYS A 38 0.99 -14.44 5.76
N ASN A 39 0.20 -15.32 6.35
CA ASN A 39 -0.12 -16.59 5.73
C ASN A 39 -1.37 -16.40 4.85
N GLU A 40 -1.32 -16.83 3.59
CA GLU A 40 -2.47 -16.72 2.69
C GLU A 40 -2.69 -18.02 1.94
N LEU A 41 -3.87 -18.62 2.14
CA LEU A 41 -4.38 -19.75 1.37
C LEU A 41 -5.47 -19.23 0.44
N ARG A 42 -5.39 -19.61 -0.83
CA ARG A 42 -6.39 -19.30 -1.84
C ARG A 42 -6.80 -20.56 -2.57
N ARG A 43 -8.09 -20.87 -2.47
CA ARG A 43 -8.74 -21.99 -3.17
C ARG A 43 -9.94 -21.47 -3.95
N ALA A 44 -10.08 -21.88 -5.20
CA ALA A 44 -11.26 -21.57 -6.01
C ALA A 44 -11.46 -22.61 -7.11
N ASP A 45 -12.69 -23.03 -7.36
CA ASP A 45 -12.98 -24.07 -8.36
C ASP A 45 -12.79 -23.57 -9.81
N LYS A 46 -13.02 -22.27 -10.03
CA LYS A 46 -12.78 -21.58 -11.30
C LYS A 46 -11.94 -20.31 -11.09
N PRO A 47 -10.96 -20.01 -11.96
CA PRO A 47 -10.24 -18.76 -11.93
C PRO A 47 -11.17 -17.62 -12.35
N SER A 48 -10.91 -16.42 -11.82
CA SER A 48 -11.61 -15.19 -12.25
C SER A 48 -11.19 -14.70 -13.64
N ALA A 49 -10.16 -15.31 -14.24
CA ALA A 49 -9.69 -15.06 -15.61
C ALA A 49 -8.95 -16.31 -16.14
N GLY A 50 -9.22 -16.72 -17.38
CA GLY A 50 -8.64 -17.91 -18.03
C GLY A 50 -9.50 -19.18 -17.89
N THR A 51 -9.00 -20.31 -18.42
CA THR A 51 -9.73 -21.59 -18.52
C THR A 51 -9.30 -22.66 -17.52
N GLY A 52 -8.28 -22.39 -16.68
CA GLY A 52 -7.83 -23.35 -15.68
C GLY A 52 -8.91 -23.67 -14.64
N ARG A 53 -8.68 -24.70 -13.82
CA ARG A 53 -9.62 -25.16 -12.80
C ARG A 53 -8.87 -25.47 -11.51
N ASP A 54 -9.60 -25.51 -10.40
CA ASP A 54 -9.08 -25.90 -9.08
C ASP A 54 -7.84 -25.11 -8.65
N ILE A 55 -8.02 -23.79 -8.55
CA ILE A 55 -7.00 -22.88 -8.10
C ILE A 55 -6.59 -23.25 -6.69
N TYR A 56 -5.30 -23.47 -6.49
CA TYR A 56 -4.70 -23.73 -5.19
C TYR A 56 -3.37 -23.00 -5.08
N ALA A 57 -3.29 -22.05 -4.16
CA ALA A 57 -2.06 -21.37 -3.79
C ALA A 57 -2.03 -21.14 -2.27
N TRP A 58 -0.95 -21.56 -1.64
CA TRP A 58 -0.67 -21.38 -0.22
C TRP A 58 0.72 -20.80 -0.07
N VAL A 59 0.80 -19.65 0.58
CA VAL A 59 2.03 -18.89 0.72
C VAL A 59 2.23 -18.34 2.12
N GLN A 60 3.49 -18.11 2.46
CA GLN A 60 3.90 -17.35 3.63
C GLN A 60 4.64 -16.09 3.19
N GLY A 61 4.10 -14.93 3.55
CA GLY A 61 4.73 -13.63 3.39
C GLY A 61 5.43 -13.16 4.65
N GLY A 62 6.59 -12.53 4.47
CA GLY A 62 7.27 -11.72 5.46
C GLY A 62 7.49 -10.32 4.91
N LEU A 63 7.04 -9.31 5.64
CA LEU A 63 7.16 -7.92 5.27
C LEU A 63 7.84 -7.16 6.39
N LEU A 64 8.91 -6.46 6.04
CA LEU A 64 9.61 -5.53 6.90
C LEU A 64 9.37 -4.12 6.38
N ASP A 65 8.86 -3.24 7.23
CA ASP A 65 8.68 -1.82 6.96
C ASP A 65 9.53 -1.02 7.95
N PHE A 66 10.34 -0.10 7.45
CA PHE A 66 11.12 0.86 8.22
C PHE A 66 10.66 2.27 7.88
N ASN A 67 10.46 3.08 8.90
CA ASN A 67 10.14 4.48 8.79
C ASN A 67 11.05 5.27 9.72
N SER A 68 11.71 6.31 9.21
CA SER A 68 12.36 7.29 10.07
C SER A 68 11.39 8.43 10.40
N GLY A 69 11.59 9.07 11.54
CA GLY A 69 11.07 10.42 11.78
C GLY A 69 11.73 11.44 10.83
N TYR A 70 11.26 12.68 10.88
CA TYR A 70 11.83 13.77 10.08
C TYR A 70 13.03 14.40 10.79
N TYR A 71 14.19 14.37 10.13
CA TYR A 71 15.32 15.18 10.49
C TYR A 71 15.03 16.65 10.17
N SER A 72 15.29 17.53 11.14
CA SER A 72 15.02 18.97 11.05
C SER A 72 13.56 19.31 10.66
N ASN A 73 12.60 18.42 10.96
CA ASN A 73 11.19 18.52 10.56
C ASN A 73 10.94 18.58 9.04
N ILE A 74 11.95 18.30 8.21
CA ILE A 74 11.85 18.47 6.74
C ILE A 74 12.11 17.15 6.01
N ILE A 75 13.14 16.38 6.35
CA ILE A 75 13.56 15.22 5.55
C ILE A 75 13.51 13.95 6.39
N GLY A 76 12.83 12.92 5.89
CA GLY A 76 12.83 11.57 6.45
C GLY A 76 13.04 10.55 5.34
N VAL A 77 13.19 9.29 5.73
CA VAL A 77 13.32 8.15 4.82
C VAL A 77 12.37 7.05 5.25
N GLU A 78 11.85 6.31 4.28
CA GLU A 78 11.14 5.07 4.49
C GLU A 78 11.78 3.97 3.65
N GLY A 79 11.68 2.74 4.12
CA GLY A 79 12.22 1.58 3.45
C GLY A 79 11.38 0.35 3.74
N GLY A 80 11.52 -0.67 2.92
CA GLY A 80 10.85 -1.94 3.18
C GLY A 80 11.45 -3.06 2.36
N ALA A 81 11.33 -4.27 2.89
CA ALA A 81 11.74 -5.49 2.22
C ALA A 81 10.62 -6.51 2.39
N TYR A 82 10.07 -6.95 1.27
CA TYR A 82 8.95 -7.87 1.24
C TYR A 82 9.33 -9.13 0.51
N TYR A 83 8.93 -10.27 1.07
CA TYR A 83 9.24 -11.57 0.53
C TYR A 83 8.06 -12.50 0.73
N VAL A 84 7.83 -13.37 -0.25
CA VAL A 84 6.81 -14.40 -0.16
C VAL A 84 7.39 -15.74 -0.62
N TYR A 85 7.08 -16.77 0.15
CA TYR A 85 7.52 -18.13 -0.07
C TYR A 85 6.33 -19.07 -0.31
N LYS A 86 6.48 -19.98 -1.27
CA LYS A 86 5.48 -20.99 -1.60
C LYS A 86 5.47 -22.11 -0.56
N LEU A 87 4.34 -22.31 0.11
CA LEU A 87 4.09 -23.50 0.93
C LEU A 87 3.46 -24.62 0.09
N GLY A 88 2.61 -24.27 -0.88
CA GLY A 88 2.10 -25.21 -1.87
C GLY A 88 1.32 -24.49 -2.95
N ALA A 89 1.54 -24.81 -4.22
CA ALA A 89 0.75 -24.27 -5.32
C ALA A 89 0.65 -25.31 -6.43
N ARG A 90 -0.49 -25.33 -7.12
CA ARG A 90 -0.59 -26.05 -8.39
C ARG A 90 0.11 -25.21 -9.48
N ALA A 91 0.79 -25.88 -10.40
CA ALA A 91 1.62 -25.22 -11.41
C ALA A 91 0.74 -24.71 -12.55
N ASP A 92 0.51 -23.40 -12.62
CA ASP A 92 0.08 -22.66 -13.82
C ASP A 92 -0.25 -21.19 -13.48
N MET A 93 -0.42 -20.40 -14.55
CA MET A 93 -1.03 -19.06 -14.52
C MET A 93 -2.47 -19.06 -14.02
N SER A 94 -3.14 -20.22 -13.97
CA SER A 94 -4.53 -20.33 -13.51
C SER A 94 -4.64 -20.03 -12.01
N THR A 95 -3.57 -20.23 -11.24
CA THR A 95 -3.43 -19.72 -9.86
C THR A 95 -3.46 -18.19 -9.73
N ARG A 96 -3.78 -17.49 -10.83
CA ARG A 96 -3.93 -16.04 -10.94
C ARG A 96 -2.60 -15.32 -10.68
N TRP A 97 -1.50 -15.83 -11.21
CA TRP A 97 -0.19 -15.18 -11.10
C TRP A 97 0.23 -14.97 -9.64
N TYR A 98 -0.15 -15.89 -8.74
CA TYR A 98 0.16 -15.74 -7.33
C TYR A 98 1.68 -15.79 -7.12
N LEU A 99 2.28 -16.83 -7.70
CA LEU A 99 3.73 -17.05 -7.73
C LEU A 99 4.24 -17.27 -9.15
N ASP A 100 3.32 -17.43 -10.13
CA ASP A 100 3.63 -17.58 -11.55
C ASP A 100 4.77 -18.57 -11.84
N GLY A 101 4.72 -19.74 -11.21
CA GLY A 101 5.72 -20.80 -11.34
C GLY A 101 6.86 -20.75 -10.32
N ASP A 102 7.14 -19.59 -9.73
CA ASP A 102 8.26 -19.40 -8.81
C ASP A 102 8.05 -20.12 -7.46
N LYS A 103 9.16 -20.47 -6.81
CA LYS A 103 9.15 -20.97 -5.42
C LYS A 103 9.01 -19.85 -4.40
N SER A 104 9.40 -18.65 -4.79
CA SER A 104 9.42 -17.47 -3.93
C SER A 104 9.71 -16.23 -4.77
N PHE A 105 9.24 -15.07 -4.33
CA PHE A 105 9.68 -13.81 -4.90
C PHE A 105 9.62 -12.70 -3.84
N GLY A 106 10.28 -11.59 -4.11
CA GLY A 106 10.30 -10.46 -3.21
C GLY A 106 10.85 -9.22 -3.87
N PHE A 107 10.69 -8.09 -3.19
CA PHE A 107 11.23 -6.81 -3.63
C PHE A 107 11.48 -5.90 -2.43
N ALA A 108 12.36 -4.94 -2.63
CA ALA A 108 12.63 -3.88 -1.68
C ALA A 108 12.10 -2.53 -2.21
N LEU A 109 11.69 -1.70 -1.27
CA LEU A 109 11.28 -0.32 -1.50
C LEU A 109 12.09 0.63 -0.62
N GLY A 110 12.11 1.89 -1.03
CA GLY A 110 12.88 2.95 -0.41
C GLY A 110 12.45 4.27 -1.00
N ALA A 111 12.08 5.21 -0.14
CA ALA A 111 11.70 6.55 -0.54
C ALA A 111 12.21 7.59 0.45
N VAL A 112 12.53 8.76 -0.08
CA VAL A 112 12.77 9.97 0.70
C VAL A 112 11.42 10.66 0.90
N LYS A 113 11.13 11.03 2.13
CA LYS A 113 9.96 11.82 2.52
C LYS A 113 10.42 13.24 2.80
N ILE A 114 9.73 14.22 2.24
CA ILE A 114 9.99 15.64 2.42
C ILE A 114 8.69 16.25 2.95
N LYS A 115 8.78 17.01 4.05
CA LYS A 115 7.68 17.73 4.68
C LYS A 115 7.98 19.24 4.59
N PRO A 116 7.59 19.92 3.49
CA PRO A 116 7.83 21.35 3.33
C PRO A 116 7.07 22.21 4.33
N SER A 117 5.94 21.72 4.83
CA SER A 117 5.11 22.36 5.85
C SER A 117 4.30 21.30 6.60
N GLU A 118 3.66 21.69 7.71
CA GLU A 118 2.76 20.79 8.45
C GLU A 118 1.59 20.24 7.62
N ASN A 119 1.21 20.94 6.55
CA ASN A 119 0.07 20.58 5.72
C ASN A 119 0.47 19.91 4.40
N SER A 120 1.77 19.66 4.16
CA SER A 120 2.24 19.11 2.89
C SER A 120 3.31 18.04 3.05
N LEU A 121 3.23 17.03 2.19
CA LEU A 121 4.15 15.90 2.18
C LEU A 121 4.48 15.54 0.74
N LEU A 122 5.75 15.21 0.49
CA LEU A 122 6.23 14.68 -0.78
C LEU A 122 7.08 13.43 -0.53
N LYS A 123 6.75 12.33 -1.18
CA LYS A 123 7.56 11.10 -1.20
C LYS A 123 8.17 10.91 -2.58
N LEU A 124 9.48 10.63 -2.62
CA LEU A 124 10.24 10.39 -3.84
C LEU A 124 10.96 9.03 -3.75
N GLY A 125 10.77 8.16 -4.74
CA GLY A 125 11.34 6.81 -4.76
C GLY A 125 10.27 5.74 -4.87
N ARG A 126 10.47 4.60 -4.19
CA ARG A 126 9.51 3.49 -4.13
C ARG A 126 8.74 3.54 -2.83
N PHE A 127 7.42 3.70 -2.93
CA PHE A 127 6.53 3.85 -1.79
C PHE A 127 5.27 2.98 -1.97
N GLY A 128 4.67 2.57 -0.86
CA GLY A 128 3.42 1.83 -0.89
C GLY A 128 2.26 2.70 -1.37
N THR A 129 1.42 2.18 -2.26
CA THR A 129 0.18 2.86 -2.68
C THR A 129 -1.04 1.99 -2.42
N ASP A 130 -0.99 1.16 -1.38
CA ASP A 130 -2.03 0.22 -1.01
C ASP A 130 -2.70 0.62 0.30
N TYR A 131 -3.97 1.02 0.24
CA TYR A 131 -4.68 1.45 1.44
C TYR A 131 -5.03 0.28 2.36
N SER A 132 -5.17 -0.94 1.82
CA SER A 132 -5.48 -2.13 2.62
C SER A 132 -4.28 -2.60 3.45
N TYR A 133 -3.06 -2.21 3.03
CA TYR A 133 -1.82 -2.44 3.78
C TYR A 133 -1.43 -1.26 4.68
N GLY A 134 -2.24 -0.19 4.71
CA GLY A 134 -2.00 1.01 5.51
C GLY A 134 -0.98 1.98 4.92
N SER A 135 -0.55 1.79 3.66
CA SER A 135 0.39 2.73 3.03
C SER A 135 -0.26 4.05 2.60
N LEU A 136 -1.57 4.05 2.41
CA LEU A 136 -2.38 5.25 2.19
C LEU A 136 -3.48 5.32 3.26
N PRO A 137 -3.81 6.52 3.77
CA PRO A 137 -4.75 6.67 4.89
C PRO A 137 -6.18 6.26 4.52
N TYR A 138 -6.53 6.36 3.24
CA TYR A 138 -7.82 5.93 2.71
C TYR A 138 -7.68 5.60 1.23
N ARG A 139 -8.78 5.14 0.63
CA ARG A 139 -8.82 4.82 -0.80
C ARG A 139 -8.85 6.08 -1.66
N ILE A 140 -7.67 6.63 -1.96
CA ILE A 140 -7.52 7.75 -2.90
C ILE A 140 -7.85 7.26 -4.33
N PRO A 141 -8.78 7.92 -5.06
CA PRO A 141 -9.19 7.46 -6.37
C PRO A 141 -8.02 7.36 -7.36
N LEU A 142 -7.99 6.28 -8.15
CA LEU A 142 -7.01 5.99 -9.21
C LEU A 142 -5.55 5.77 -8.75
N MET A 143 -5.17 6.21 -7.54
CA MET A 143 -3.84 5.99 -6.94
C MET A 143 -3.83 4.75 -6.05
N ALA A 144 -4.86 4.57 -5.21
CA ALA A 144 -4.88 3.52 -4.20
C ALA A 144 -5.18 2.13 -4.80
N GLY A 145 -4.24 1.21 -4.60
CA GLY A 145 -4.43 -0.24 -4.71
C GLY A 145 -5.19 -0.80 -3.50
N SER A 146 -5.71 -2.01 -3.67
CA SER A 146 -6.36 -2.79 -2.62
C SER A 146 -5.93 -4.23 -2.80
N SER A 147 -4.69 -4.52 -2.46
CA SER A 147 -4.14 -5.84 -2.74
C SER A 147 -4.83 -6.85 -1.84
N GLN A 148 -5.55 -7.76 -2.48
CA GLN A 148 -6.03 -8.99 -1.87
C GLN A 148 -4.96 -10.10 -1.89
N ARG A 149 -3.70 -9.75 -2.17
CA ARG A 149 -2.56 -10.68 -2.21
C ARG A 149 -1.66 -10.47 -1.03
N THR A 150 -0.68 -11.36 -0.86
CA THR A 150 0.31 -11.33 0.23
C THR A 150 1.21 -10.10 0.20
N LEU A 151 1.53 -9.56 -0.98
CA LEU A 151 2.34 -8.35 -1.11
C LEU A 151 1.48 -7.13 -1.49
N PRO A 152 1.83 -5.93 -0.99
CA PRO A 152 1.11 -4.70 -1.28
C PRO A 152 1.37 -4.20 -2.70
N THR A 153 0.49 -3.34 -3.19
CA THR A 153 0.77 -2.52 -4.37
C THR A 153 1.79 -1.44 -4.03
N VAL A 154 2.84 -1.34 -4.84
CA VAL A 154 3.93 -0.36 -4.68
C VAL A 154 4.09 0.44 -5.97
N SER A 155 4.43 1.72 -5.83
CA SER A 155 4.69 2.63 -6.93
C SER A 155 6.10 3.22 -6.80
N GLU A 156 6.77 3.44 -7.94
CA GLU A 156 8.01 4.20 -8.02
C GLU A 156 7.74 5.53 -8.72
N GLY A 157 8.19 6.63 -8.13
CA GLY A 157 8.07 7.98 -8.68
C GLY A 157 7.98 9.04 -7.60
N ALA A 158 6.96 9.90 -7.70
CA ALA A 158 6.67 10.96 -6.74
C ALA A 158 5.22 10.91 -6.28
N LEU A 159 4.97 11.07 -4.98
CA LEU A 159 3.64 11.18 -4.38
C LEU A 159 3.59 12.42 -3.49
N GLY A 160 2.73 13.36 -3.83
CA GLY A 160 2.47 14.58 -3.08
C GLY A 160 1.10 14.55 -2.41
N TYR A 161 1.05 15.14 -1.22
CA TYR A 161 -0.14 15.40 -0.44
C TYR A 161 -0.13 16.87 0.00
N TRP A 162 -1.30 17.51 -0.03
CA TRP A 162 -1.51 18.83 0.52
C TRP A 162 -2.90 18.94 1.13
N ALA A 163 -2.97 19.18 2.45
CA ALA A 163 -4.18 19.62 3.12
C ALA A 163 -4.43 21.11 2.79
N LEU A 164 -5.32 21.37 1.83
CA LEU A 164 -5.67 22.72 1.42
C LEU A 164 -6.48 23.44 2.50
N THR A 165 -7.39 22.71 3.15
CA THR A 165 -8.14 23.11 4.35
C THR A 165 -8.26 21.90 5.28
N PRO A 166 -8.73 22.06 6.54
CA PRO A 166 -8.98 20.91 7.43
C PRO A 166 -9.94 19.85 6.88
N ASN A 167 -10.69 20.18 5.83
CA ASN A 167 -11.68 19.31 5.21
C ASN A 167 -11.38 18.98 3.75
N ILE A 168 -10.31 19.54 3.15
CA ILE A 168 -9.99 19.36 1.73
C ILE A 168 -8.54 18.91 1.58
N ASP A 169 -8.39 17.69 1.07
CA ASP A 169 -7.12 17.06 0.73
C ASP A 169 -6.88 17.10 -0.78
N LEU A 170 -5.68 17.47 -1.20
CA LEU A 170 -5.19 17.32 -2.57
C LEU A 170 -4.07 16.28 -2.60
N TRP A 171 -4.12 15.44 -3.62
CA TRP A 171 -3.13 14.41 -3.88
C TRP A 171 -2.63 14.52 -5.32
N GLY A 172 -1.32 14.40 -5.49
CA GLY A 172 -0.67 14.30 -6.78
C GLY A 172 0.24 13.09 -6.81
N MET A 173 0.26 12.35 -7.90
CA MET A 173 1.23 11.27 -8.06
C MET A 173 1.75 11.25 -9.49
N TRP A 174 3.05 11.09 -9.63
CA TRP A 174 3.71 10.76 -10.87
C TRP A 174 4.37 9.40 -10.70
N ARG A 175 4.02 8.44 -11.54
CA ARG A 175 4.49 7.05 -11.42
C ARG A 175 5.17 6.56 -12.69
N SER A 176 6.42 6.16 -12.57
CA SER A 176 7.22 5.57 -13.63
C SER A 176 7.20 4.03 -13.61
N ARG A 177 7.16 3.43 -12.41
CA ARG A 177 7.16 1.97 -12.23
C ARG A 177 6.14 1.55 -11.19
N VAL A 178 5.67 0.31 -11.27
CA VAL A 178 4.64 -0.23 -10.40
C VAL A 178 4.86 -1.72 -10.16
N PHE A 179 4.49 -2.16 -8.97
CA PHE A 179 4.24 -3.56 -8.66
C PHE A 179 2.76 -3.74 -8.34
N LEU A 180 2.08 -4.56 -9.12
CA LEU A 180 0.70 -5.00 -8.91
C LEU A 180 0.67 -6.49 -8.57
N TRP A 181 -0.51 -6.96 -8.17
CA TRP A 181 -0.75 -8.36 -7.80
C TRP A 181 -0.42 -9.40 -8.89
N THR A 182 -0.30 -9.00 -10.17
CA THR A 182 0.06 -9.85 -11.31
C THR A 182 1.56 -9.93 -11.55
N ASP A 183 2.36 -9.10 -10.87
CA ASP A 183 3.73 -8.83 -11.28
C ASP A 183 4.75 -9.71 -10.54
N SER A 184 4.35 -10.90 -10.06
CA SER A 184 5.24 -11.81 -9.30
C SER A 184 6.51 -12.17 -10.07
N THR A 185 6.42 -12.38 -11.39
CA THR A 185 7.55 -12.72 -12.27
C THR A 185 8.34 -11.50 -12.76
N THR A 186 7.69 -10.36 -12.90
CA THR A 186 8.33 -9.15 -13.45
C THR A 186 8.92 -8.24 -12.39
N GLY A 187 8.49 -8.39 -11.13
CA GLY A 187 8.85 -7.50 -10.05
C GLY A 187 8.33 -6.08 -10.27
N ILE A 188 9.05 -5.09 -9.72
CA ILE A 188 8.73 -3.68 -9.96
C ILE A 188 9.06 -3.34 -11.41
N ARG A 189 8.03 -3.25 -12.24
CA ARG A 189 8.15 -3.05 -13.68
C ARG A 189 7.75 -1.66 -14.12
N ASP A 190 8.22 -1.27 -15.29
CA ASP A 190 7.85 0.01 -15.90
C ASP A 190 6.33 0.11 -16.11
N GLU A 191 5.81 1.32 -15.97
CA GLU A 191 4.40 1.60 -16.18
C GLU A 191 4.04 1.31 -17.64
N GLY A 192 3.07 0.42 -17.86
CA GLY A 192 2.82 -0.13 -19.20
C GLY A 192 1.42 -0.71 -19.36
N VAL A 193 1.09 -1.10 -20.59
CA VAL A 193 -0.09 -1.94 -20.90
C VAL A 193 0.44 -3.32 -21.20
N TYR A 194 -0.21 -4.34 -20.64
CA TYR A 194 0.13 -5.72 -20.94
C TYR A 194 -0.25 -6.01 -22.40
N ASN A 195 0.74 -6.43 -23.19
CA ASN A 195 0.55 -6.85 -24.56
C ASN A 195 0.43 -8.38 -24.57
N SER A 196 -0.79 -8.88 -24.83
CA SER A 196 -1.07 -10.32 -24.81
C SER A 196 -0.41 -11.09 -25.95
N GLN A 197 0.01 -10.41 -27.04
CA GLN A 197 0.67 -11.06 -28.17
C GLN A 197 2.14 -11.33 -27.88
N THR A 198 2.81 -10.39 -27.19
CA THR A 198 4.25 -10.52 -26.87
C THR A 198 4.49 -11.06 -25.46
N GLY A 199 3.46 -11.12 -24.61
CA GLY A 199 3.56 -11.50 -23.19
C GLY A 199 4.32 -10.47 -22.35
N LYS A 200 4.59 -9.28 -22.90
CA LYS A 200 5.40 -8.23 -22.27
C LYS A 200 4.56 -6.99 -21.99
N TYR A 201 5.05 -6.17 -21.08
CA TYR A 201 4.49 -4.84 -20.88
C TYR A 201 5.14 -3.87 -21.87
N ASP A 202 4.33 -3.25 -22.71
CA ASP A 202 4.78 -2.18 -23.57
C ASP A 202 5.14 -0.99 -22.68
N LYS A 203 6.44 -0.65 -22.66
CA LYS A 203 6.95 0.47 -21.86
C LYS A 203 6.24 1.74 -22.30
N HIS A 204 5.55 2.38 -21.37
CA HIS A 204 4.91 3.65 -21.63
C HIS A 204 5.49 4.74 -20.76
N ARG A 205 5.26 5.99 -21.18
CA ARG A 205 5.58 7.18 -20.39
C ARG A 205 4.89 7.09 -19.03
N ALA A 206 5.56 7.62 -18.01
CA ALA A 206 5.05 7.72 -16.66
C ALA A 206 3.61 8.29 -16.62
N ARG A 207 2.83 7.83 -15.65
CA ARG A 207 1.43 8.26 -15.46
C ARG A 207 1.34 9.32 -14.39
N SER A 208 0.51 10.31 -14.65
CA SER A 208 0.19 11.36 -13.69
C SER A 208 -1.24 11.19 -13.18
N PHE A 209 -1.40 11.41 -11.88
CA PHE A 209 -2.65 11.27 -11.16
C PHE A 209 -2.85 12.53 -10.33
N LEU A 210 -4.08 13.01 -10.29
CA LEU A 210 -4.52 14.08 -9.42
C LEU A 210 -5.80 13.63 -8.74
N ALA A 211 -5.92 13.87 -7.44
CA ALA A 211 -7.16 13.62 -6.72
C ALA A 211 -7.42 14.72 -5.70
N ALA A 212 -8.69 15.04 -5.53
CA ALA A 212 -9.17 15.91 -4.47
C ALA A 212 -10.15 15.12 -3.60
N SER A 213 -10.12 15.34 -2.29
CA SER A 213 -11.06 14.74 -1.36
C SER A 213 -11.57 15.79 -0.41
N TRP A 214 -12.89 15.93 -0.32
CA TRP A 214 -13.53 16.59 0.80
C TRP A 214 -13.86 15.57 1.89
N HIS A 215 -13.78 15.94 3.16
CA HIS A 215 -14.20 15.10 4.27
C HIS A 215 -14.67 15.90 5.50
N ASP A 216 -15.52 15.27 6.30
CA ASP A 216 -15.85 15.63 7.68
C ASP A 216 -15.69 14.40 8.58
N ASP A 217 -16.17 14.46 9.82
CA ASP A 217 -16.06 13.37 10.81
C ASP A 217 -16.79 12.07 10.41
N THR A 218 -17.72 12.15 9.46
CA THR A 218 -18.65 11.06 9.10
C THR A 218 -18.64 10.70 7.61
N SER A 219 -18.15 11.59 6.75
CA SER A 219 -18.33 11.56 5.32
C SER A 219 -17.05 11.91 4.59
N ARG A 220 -16.80 11.25 3.45
CA ARG A 220 -15.70 11.56 2.55
C ARG A 220 -16.16 11.42 1.10
N TYR A 221 -15.94 12.47 0.32
CA TYR A 221 -16.18 12.51 -1.12
C TYR A 221 -14.87 12.77 -1.84
N SER A 222 -14.53 11.93 -2.80
CA SER A 222 -13.25 12.04 -3.51
C SER A 222 -13.45 11.96 -5.01
N LEU A 223 -12.76 12.83 -5.74
CA LEU A 223 -12.68 12.84 -7.19
C LEU A 223 -11.23 12.65 -7.61
N GLY A 224 -10.98 11.73 -8.53
CA GLY A 224 -9.66 11.53 -9.12
C GLY A 224 -9.69 11.61 -10.63
N HIS A 225 -8.60 12.13 -11.16
CA HIS A 225 -8.27 12.20 -12.56
C HIS A 225 -6.93 11.50 -12.81
N ARG A 226 -6.86 10.75 -13.91
CA ARG A 226 -5.59 10.17 -14.38
C ARG A 226 -5.34 10.59 -15.81
N TYR A 227 -4.17 11.17 -16.03
CA TYR A 227 -3.70 11.61 -17.33
C TYR A 227 -2.57 10.71 -17.83
N ARG A 228 -2.62 10.38 -19.13
CA ARG A 228 -1.56 9.68 -19.86
C ARG A 228 -1.56 10.13 -21.31
N LYS A 229 -0.42 10.60 -21.81
CA LYS A 229 -0.24 10.93 -23.22
C LYS A 229 -0.49 9.67 -24.08
N MET A 230 -1.33 9.78 -25.11
CA MET A 230 -1.75 8.72 -26.05
C MET A 230 -2.84 7.72 -25.61
N PHE A 231 -3.50 7.88 -24.46
CA PHE A 231 -4.58 6.96 -24.03
C PHE A 231 -5.77 7.72 -23.43
N PRO A 232 -6.98 7.13 -23.42
CA PRO A 232 -8.17 7.82 -22.93
C PRO A 232 -8.04 8.22 -21.46
N ILE A 233 -8.44 9.46 -21.21
CA ILE A 233 -8.60 10.05 -19.89
C ILE A 233 -9.56 9.18 -19.07
N ARG A 234 -9.26 9.00 -17.78
CA ARG A 234 -10.19 8.33 -16.85
C ARG A 234 -10.43 9.17 -15.62
N TYR A 235 -11.70 9.24 -15.25
CA TYR A 235 -12.20 9.85 -14.02
C TYR A 235 -12.73 8.77 -13.09
N LYS A 236 -12.65 9.02 -11.79
CA LYS A 236 -13.28 8.15 -10.78
C LYS A 236 -13.79 8.99 -9.62
N VAL A 237 -15.05 8.76 -9.27
CA VAL A 237 -15.72 9.36 -8.11
C VAL A 237 -15.87 8.29 -7.04
N PHE A 238 -15.65 8.67 -5.78
CA PHE A 238 -15.87 7.82 -4.61
C PHE A 238 -16.65 8.60 -3.55
N SER A 239 -17.64 7.96 -2.93
CA SER A 239 -18.43 8.50 -1.83
C SER A 239 -18.48 7.46 -0.72
N ARG A 240 -18.22 7.88 0.51
CA ARG A 240 -18.37 7.06 1.71
C ARG A 240 -19.03 7.88 2.80
N LYS A 241 -20.08 7.34 3.41
CA LYS A 241 -20.79 7.89 4.57
C LYS A 241 -20.87 6.82 5.64
N ALA A 242 -20.45 7.15 6.86
CA ALA A 242 -20.57 6.29 8.02
C ALA A 242 -21.85 6.66 8.78
N TYR A 243 -22.71 5.67 9.04
CA TYR A 243 -23.88 5.85 9.88
C TYR A 243 -23.58 5.31 11.27
N ARG A 244 -23.64 6.15 12.31
CA ARG A 244 -23.58 5.71 13.71
C ARG A 244 -24.98 5.19 14.07
N LEU A 245 -25.09 3.88 14.29
CA LEU A 245 -26.28 3.30 14.91
C LEU A 245 -26.24 3.61 16.41
N THR A 246 -27.00 4.62 16.84
CA THR A 246 -27.28 4.82 18.26
C THR A 246 -28.21 3.70 18.70
N ARG A 247 -27.67 2.71 19.42
CA ARG A 247 -28.47 1.64 20.01
C ARG A 247 -29.31 2.26 21.13
N ILE A 248 -30.58 2.55 20.86
CA ILE A 248 -31.57 2.85 21.90
C ILE A 248 -31.82 1.53 22.62
N ILE A 249 -31.12 1.32 23.75
CA ILE A 249 -31.52 0.30 24.71
C ILE A 249 -32.71 0.91 25.47
N ARG A 250 -33.91 0.41 25.20
CA ARG A 250 -35.08 0.61 26.06
C ARG A 250 -35.13 -0.52 27.08
#